data_AF-A0A497LCK2-F1
#
_entry.id   AF-A0A497LCK2-F1
#
_cell.length_a   1.000
_cell.length_b   1.000
_cell.length_c   1.000
_cell.angle_alpha   90.00
_cell.angle_beta   90.00
_cell.angle_gamma   90.00
#
_symmetry.space_group_name_H-M   'P 1'
#
loop_
_entity.id
_entity.type
_entity.pdbx_description
1 polymer ?
#
loop_
_entity_poly.entity_id
_entity_poly.type
_entity_poly.pdbx_seq_one_letter_code
_entity_poly.pdbx_strand_id
1 'polypeptide(L)'
;MFPLVVDGSITLHVGGGRVAELKLPVIPPGGPKGKPSFMKPDLSFLQEAPIVMIPEWRVVQDHLLNRLSVESGVIMEFTPEYLDGPYRYENHYHADITANDPATAEIHANTSSTFKLAGKEYHINAVQVMTQSKLTITAKITVNGETIFEKTFEKEHRINYPPGD
;
A
#
# COMPACT_ATOMS: atom_id res chain seq x y z
N MET A 1 29.63 11.85 -32.32
CA MET A 1 30.02 12.64 -31.14
C MET A 1 28.75 13.21 -30.57
N PHE A 2 28.24 12.58 -29.52
CA PHE A 2 26.97 12.93 -28.86
C PHE A 2 27.18 14.11 -27.91
N PRO A 3 26.24 15.06 -27.77
CA PRO A 3 26.34 16.07 -26.75
C PRO A 3 26.03 15.47 -25.37
N LEU A 4 26.96 15.63 -24.44
CA LEU A 4 26.75 15.46 -23.00
C LEU A 4 25.99 16.68 -22.48
N VAL A 5 24.91 16.44 -21.74
CA VAL A 5 24.13 17.47 -21.03
C VAL A 5 24.21 17.15 -19.54
N VAL A 6 24.83 18.02 -18.75
CA VAL A 6 24.92 17.90 -17.28
C VAL A 6 23.90 18.82 -16.57
N ASP A 7 23.24 19.74 -17.27
CA ASP A 7 22.09 20.51 -16.76
C ASP A 7 21.16 20.86 -17.94
N GLY A 8 19.88 20.46 -17.85
CA GLY A 8 19.07 20.19 -19.04
C GLY A 8 18.09 21.29 -19.48
N SER A 9 18.38 21.90 -20.63
CA SER A 9 17.37 22.18 -21.64
C SER A 9 17.84 21.54 -22.95
N ILE A 10 16.97 20.74 -23.58
CA ILE A 10 17.27 20.16 -24.89
C ILE A 10 16.56 21.01 -25.94
N THR A 11 17.34 21.67 -26.79
CA THR A 11 16.83 22.48 -27.91
C THR A 11 17.03 21.72 -29.21
N LEU A 12 15.95 21.38 -29.90
CA LEU A 12 16.00 20.79 -31.24
C LEU A 12 15.59 21.82 -32.30
N HIS A 13 16.43 22.00 -33.31
CA HIS A 13 16.16 22.84 -34.47
C HIS A 13 15.88 21.97 -35.69
N VAL A 14 14.72 22.12 -36.33
CA VAL A 14 14.38 21.37 -37.55
C VAL A 14 13.86 22.32 -38.63
N GLY A 15 14.51 22.33 -39.80
CA GLY A 15 14.08 23.04 -41.01
C GLY A 15 14.74 24.41 -41.25
N GLY A 16 15.05 24.72 -42.51
CA GLY A 16 15.62 26.00 -42.93
C GLY A 16 14.55 27.07 -43.14
N GLY A 17 14.55 28.09 -42.27
CA GLY A 17 13.83 29.36 -42.48
C GLY A 17 12.82 29.75 -41.38
N ARG A 18 12.22 28.77 -40.68
CA ARG A 18 11.42 29.01 -39.47
C ARG A 18 11.67 27.92 -38.45
N VAL A 19 12.23 28.30 -37.31
CA VAL A 19 12.58 27.38 -36.22
C VAL A 19 11.34 27.14 -35.36
N ALA A 20 10.90 25.89 -35.23
CA ALA A 20 10.00 25.48 -34.15
C ALA A 20 10.83 25.14 -32.91
N GLU A 21 10.52 25.78 -31.78
CA GLU A 21 11.23 25.60 -30.51
C GLU A 21 10.37 24.76 -29.55
N LEU A 22 10.91 23.65 -29.05
CA LEU A 22 10.32 22.85 -27.98
C LEU A 22 11.21 22.94 -26.75
N LYS A 23 10.72 23.58 -25.68
CA LYS A 23 11.40 23.64 -24.38
C LYS A 23 10.84 22.56 -23.46
N LEU A 24 11.59 21.48 -23.29
CA LEU A 24 11.28 20.46 -22.28
C LEU A 24 12.02 20.82 -20.98
N PRO A 25 11.32 21.04 -19.85
CA PRO A 25 11.98 21.24 -18.57
C PRO A 25 12.58 19.91 -18.11
N VAL A 26 13.92 19.86 -18.01
CA VAL A 26 14.60 18.71 -17.42
C VAL A 26 14.68 18.92 -15.91
N ILE A 27 14.08 18.01 -15.16
CA ILE A 27 14.24 17.96 -13.71
C ILE A 27 15.70 17.49 -13.48
N PRO A 28 16.56 18.27 -12.80
CA PRO A 28 17.92 17.83 -12.48
C PRO A 28 17.84 16.51 -11.72
N PRO A 29 18.83 15.60 -11.84
CA PRO A 29 18.88 14.41 -11.00
C PRO A 29 19.03 14.89 -9.55
N GLY A 30 17.91 15.04 -8.87
CA GLY A 30 17.89 15.37 -7.47
C GLY A 30 18.55 14.20 -6.75
N GLY A 31 19.73 14.44 -6.19
CA GLY A 31 20.24 13.59 -5.12
C GLY A 31 19.11 13.32 -4.11
N PRO A 32 19.12 12.14 -3.45
CA PRO A 32 17.94 11.55 -2.81
C PRO A 32 17.17 12.61 -2.04
N LYS A 33 16.03 13.03 -2.59
CA LYS A 33 15.17 14.04 -1.98
C LYS A 33 14.56 13.42 -0.73
N GLY A 34 15.26 13.60 0.38
CA GLY A 34 14.93 13.05 1.69
C GLY A 34 15.24 11.56 1.78
N LYS A 35 15.92 11.15 2.86
CA LYS A 35 15.60 9.83 3.41
C LYS A 35 14.08 9.83 3.65
N PRO A 36 13.33 8.78 3.29
CA PRO A 36 11.95 8.65 3.77
C PRO A 36 12.00 8.73 5.30
N SER A 37 11.67 9.92 5.81
CA SER A 37 11.54 10.18 7.23
C SER A 37 10.11 9.85 7.55
N PHE A 38 9.86 8.57 7.85
CA PHE A 38 8.69 8.23 8.63
C PHE A 38 8.88 8.91 9.98
N MET A 39 8.11 9.98 10.23
CA MET A 39 7.91 10.35 11.63
C MET A 39 7.40 9.09 12.31
N LYS A 40 8.12 8.63 13.34
CA LYS A 40 7.55 7.58 14.20
C LYS A 40 6.16 8.08 14.61
N PRO A 41 5.11 7.25 14.48
CA PRO A 41 3.79 7.64 14.97
C PRO A 41 3.96 8.14 16.40
N ASP A 42 3.27 9.21 16.77
CA ASP A 42 3.27 9.66 18.17
C ASP A 42 2.70 8.52 19.02
N LEU A 43 3.57 7.79 19.72
CA LEU A 43 3.19 6.63 20.53
C LEU A 43 2.77 7.06 21.94
N SER A 44 2.50 8.34 22.20
CA SER A 44 1.98 8.81 23.49
C SER A 44 0.68 8.10 23.87
N PHE A 45 -0.22 7.87 22.91
CA PHE A 45 -1.42 7.05 23.10
C PHE A 45 -1.11 5.59 23.43
N LEU A 46 0.11 5.10 23.11
CA LEU A 46 0.55 3.77 23.50
C LEU A 46 1.06 3.68 24.95
N GLN A 47 1.20 4.81 25.65
CA GLN A 47 1.71 4.84 27.02
C GLN A 47 0.62 4.68 28.09
N GLU A 48 -0.66 4.79 27.70
CA GLU A 48 -1.79 4.83 28.63
C GLU A 48 -2.36 3.45 29.00
N ALA A 49 -1.95 2.37 28.30
CA ALA A 49 -2.37 0.99 28.60
C ALA A 49 -1.25 -0.01 28.23
N PRO A 50 -1.22 -1.23 28.80
CA PRO A 50 -0.35 -2.28 28.29
C PRO A 50 -0.80 -2.66 26.88
N ILE A 51 -0.08 -2.18 25.86
CA ILE A 51 -0.29 -2.59 24.47
C ILE A 51 0.63 -3.74 24.14
N VAL A 52 0.02 -4.82 23.67
CA VAL A 52 0.73 -5.92 23.01
C VAL A 52 0.81 -5.56 21.53
N MET A 53 2.02 -5.39 21.00
CA MET A 53 2.28 -5.17 19.58
C MET A 53 3.17 -6.29 19.06
N ILE A 54 2.65 -7.08 18.11
CA ILE A 54 3.38 -8.19 17.49
C ILE A 54 3.51 -7.87 16.00
N PRO A 55 4.68 -7.41 15.53
CA PRO A 55 4.92 -7.22 14.10
C PRO A 55 5.10 -8.57 13.41
N GLU A 56 4.59 -8.67 12.19
CA GLU A 56 4.81 -9.80 11.30
C GLU A 56 5.65 -9.34 10.13
N TRP A 57 6.70 -10.10 9.81
CA TRP A 57 7.50 -9.87 8.61
C TRP A 57 8.20 -11.15 8.18
N ARG A 58 7.99 -11.57 6.94
CA ARG A 58 8.78 -12.63 6.31
C ARG A 58 8.78 -12.51 4.78
N VAL A 59 9.90 -12.92 4.18
CA VAL A 59 9.99 -13.14 2.74
C VAL A 59 9.83 -14.64 2.50
N VAL A 60 8.98 -15.00 1.55
CA VAL A 60 8.69 -16.39 1.19
C VAL A 60 9.01 -16.58 -0.28
N GLN A 61 9.91 -17.52 -0.57
CA GLN A 61 10.24 -17.91 -1.93
C GLN A 61 9.66 -19.31 -2.18
N ASP A 62 8.65 -19.38 -3.04
CA ASP A 62 8.01 -20.62 -3.45
C ASP A 62 8.60 -21.07 -4.78
N HIS A 63 9.49 -22.06 -4.73
CA HIS A 63 10.16 -22.59 -5.92
C HIS A 63 9.25 -23.45 -6.80
N LEU A 64 8.16 -24.02 -6.25
CA LEU A 64 7.22 -24.84 -7.02
C LEU A 64 6.32 -23.96 -7.88
N LEU A 65 5.86 -22.83 -7.33
CA LEU A 65 5.04 -21.86 -8.04
C LEU A 65 5.86 -20.76 -8.73
N ASN A 66 7.19 -20.78 -8.59
CA ASN A 66 8.09 -19.72 -9.05
C ASN A 66 7.62 -18.33 -8.56
N ARG A 67 7.20 -18.24 -7.30
CA ARG A 67 6.59 -17.04 -6.70
C ARG A 67 7.48 -16.50 -5.60
N LEU A 68 7.66 -15.18 -5.61
CA LEU A 68 8.28 -14.44 -4.52
C LEU A 68 7.18 -13.63 -3.82
N SER A 69 7.04 -13.80 -2.52
CA SER A 69 6.09 -13.05 -1.72
C SER A 69 6.69 -12.46 -0.46
N VAL A 70 6.11 -11.35 -0.03
CA VAL A 70 6.42 -10.65 1.20
C VAL A 70 5.15 -10.63 2.04
N GLU A 71 5.25 -11.16 3.25
CA GLU A 71 4.20 -11.05 4.25
C GLU A 71 4.64 -10.05 5.33
N SER A 72 3.74 -9.15 5.68
CA SER A 72 3.96 -8.10 6.67
C SER A 72 2.69 -7.87 7.47
N GLY A 73 2.79 -7.39 8.70
CA GLY A 73 1.59 -7.14 9.47
C GLY A 73 1.86 -6.65 10.87
N VAL A 74 0.77 -6.42 11.60
CA VAL A 74 0.81 -6.11 13.03
C VAL A 74 -0.46 -6.61 13.70
N ILE A 75 -0.28 -7.21 14.87
CA ILE A 75 -1.37 -7.44 15.82
C ILE A 75 -1.18 -6.46 16.97
N MET A 76 -2.22 -5.69 17.28
CA MET A 76 -2.26 -4.78 18.40
C MET A 76 -3.42 -5.15 19.33
N GLU A 77 -3.15 -5.23 20.62
CA GLU A 77 -4.19 -5.48 21.64
C GLU A 77 -4.00 -4.52 22.81
N PHE A 78 -5.07 -3.83 23.20
CA PHE A 78 -5.07 -2.87 24.31
C PHE A 78 -6.47 -2.71 24.91
N THR A 79 -6.58 -2.13 26.10
CA THR A 79 -7.88 -1.97 26.80
C THR A 79 -8.17 -0.51 27.10
N PRO A 80 -8.90 0.20 26.20
CA PRO A 80 -9.36 1.56 26.46
C PRO A 80 -10.43 1.63 27.55
N GLU A 81 -10.47 2.72 28.31
CA GLU A 81 -11.45 2.92 29.39
C GLU A 81 -12.91 2.99 28.90
N TYR A 82 -13.14 3.35 27.63
CA TYR A 82 -14.47 3.51 27.05
C TYR A 82 -15.04 2.22 26.42
N LEU A 83 -14.31 1.11 26.47
CA LEU A 83 -14.74 -0.18 25.93
C LEU A 83 -15.01 -1.18 27.05
N ASP A 84 -15.91 -2.13 26.78
CA ASP A 84 -16.28 -3.20 27.72
C ASP A 84 -15.29 -4.39 27.64
N GLY A 85 -14.00 -4.10 27.52
CA GLY A 85 -12.94 -5.10 27.37
C GLY A 85 -11.86 -4.73 26.36
N PRO A 86 -11.03 -5.70 25.95
CA PRO A 86 -9.92 -5.44 25.05
C PRO A 86 -10.41 -5.06 23.66
N TYR A 87 -9.70 -4.10 23.08
CA TYR A 87 -9.68 -3.83 21.65
C TYR A 87 -8.53 -4.62 21.03
N ARG A 88 -8.85 -5.38 19.99
CA ARG A 88 -7.89 -6.13 19.19
C ARG A 88 -7.94 -5.65 17.76
N TYR A 89 -6.79 -5.32 17.21
CA TYR A 89 -6.59 -4.93 15.82
C TYR A 89 -5.58 -5.86 15.17
N GLU A 90 -5.90 -6.34 13.98
CA GLU A 90 -5.02 -7.18 13.19
C GLU A 90 -4.92 -6.58 11.80
N ASN A 91 -3.71 -6.51 11.27
CA ASN A 91 -3.49 -6.13 9.90
C ASN A 91 -2.43 -7.04 9.29
N HIS A 92 -2.80 -7.70 8.21
CA HIS A 92 -1.93 -8.59 7.46
C HIS A 92 -1.87 -8.13 6.02
N TYR A 93 -0.67 -8.00 5.50
CA TYR A 93 -0.34 -7.68 4.12
C TYR A 93 0.40 -8.86 3.50
N HIS A 94 0.03 -9.20 2.28
CA HIS A 94 0.73 -10.16 1.45
C HIS A 94 0.91 -9.52 0.08
N ALA A 95 2.15 -9.34 -0.35
CA ALA A 95 2.46 -8.89 -1.69
C ALA A 95 3.24 -9.98 -2.41
N ASP A 96 2.87 -10.31 -3.63
CA ASP A 96 3.54 -11.36 -4.38
C ASP A 96 3.72 -11.02 -5.86
N ILE A 97 4.70 -11.70 -6.46
CA ILE A 97 5.00 -11.67 -7.88
C ILE A 97 5.37 -13.08 -8.32
N THR A 98 4.85 -13.50 -9.47
CA THR A 98 5.12 -14.81 -10.06
C THR A 98 6.06 -14.67 -11.24
N ALA A 99 7.03 -15.58 -11.36
CA ALA A 99 8.00 -15.67 -12.45
C ALA A 99 8.80 -14.40 -12.77
N ASN A 100 8.92 -13.48 -11.80
CA ASN A 100 9.47 -12.13 -11.99
C ASN A 100 8.72 -11.32 -13.07
N ASP A 101 7.45 -11.62 -13.32
CA ASP A 101 6.59 -10.88 -14.23
C ASP A 101 5.78 -9.82 -13.46
N PRO A 102 6.05 -8.51 -13.64
CA PRO A 102 5.31 -7.44 -12.97
C PRO A 102 3.81 -7.46 -13.25
N ALA A 103 3.37 -8.03 -14.38
CA ALA A 103 1.95 -8.15 -14.71
C ALA A 103 1.19 -9.07 -13.75
N THR A 104 1.91 -9.96 -13.06
CA THR A 104 1.36 -10.90 -12.06
C THR A 104 1.38 -10.37 -10.63
N ALA A 105 1.85 -9.13 -10.42
CA ALA A 105 1.98 -8.61 -9.08
C ALA A 105 0.61 -8.35 -8.43
N GLU A 106 0.43 -8.90 -7.22
CA GLU A 106 -0.78 -8.73 -6.42
C GLU A 106 -0.42 -8.27 -5.01
N ILE A 107 -1.33 -7.50 -4.40
CA ILE A 107 -1.26 -7.11 -3.00
C ILE A 107 -2.60 -7.44 -2.36
N HIS A 108 -2.55 -8.27 -1.33
CA HIS A 108 -3.64 -8.62 -0.46
C HIS A 108 -3.43 -7.94 0.89
N ALA A 109 -4.46 -7.29 1.41
CA ALA A 109 -4.45 -6.78 2.78
C ALA A 109 -5.73 -7.20 3.50
N ASN A 110 -5.60 -7.69 4.72
CA ASN A 110 -6.71 -8.04 5.58
C ASN A 110 -6.56 -7.29 6.89
N THR A 111 -7.48 -6.37 7.15
CA THR A 111 -7.54 -5.62 8.40
C THR A 111 -8.77 -6.07 9.16
N SER A 112 -8.59 -6.45 10.42
CA SER A 112 -9.69 -6.79 11.31
C SER A 112 -9.60 -5.98 12.61
N SER A 113 -10.75 -5.73 13.23
CA SER A 113 -10.83 -5.13 14.55
C SER A 113 -11.97 -5.76 15.31
N THR A 114 -11.71 -6.16 16.55
CA THR A 114 -12.69 -6.77 17.45
C THR A 114 -12.71 -6.01 18.77
N PHE A 115 -13.89 -5.65 19.24
CA PHE A 115 -14.07 -4.94 20.52
C PHE A 115 -15.48 -5.11 21.08
N LYS A 116 -15.66 -4.79 22.36
CA LYS A 116 -16.97 -4.77 23.02
C LYS A 116 -17.36 -3.35 23.40
N LEU A 117 -18.59 -2.96 23.09
CA LEU A 117 -19.14 -1.65 23.42
C LEU A 117 -20.63 -1.77 23.72
N ALA A 118 -21.06 -1.21 24.87
CA ALA A 118 -22.44 -1.24 25.34
C ALA A 118 -23.04 -2.66 25.36
N GLY A 119 -22.26 -3.65 25.83
CA GLY A 119 -22.67 -5.05 25.92
C GLY A 119 -22.79 -5.79 24.58
N LYS A 120 -22.33 -5.19 23.48
CA LYS A 120 -22.32 -5.80 22.15
C LYS A 120 -20.89 -6.04 21.69
N GLU A 121 -20.65 -7.18 21.05
CA GLU A 121 -19.39 -7.53 20.41
C GLU A 121 -19.41 -7.07 18.96
N TYR A 122 -18.45 -6.23 18.59
CA TYR A 122 -18.25 -5.72 17.24
C TYR A 122 -17.06 -6.43 16.62
N HIS A 123 -17.23 -6.88 15.38
CA HIS A 123 -16.14 -7.33 14.54
C HIS A 123 -16.22 -6.65 13.18
N ILE A 124 -15.20 -5.84 12.89
CA ILE A 124 -15.03 -5.07 11.66
C ILE A 124 -13.92 -5.75 10.87
N ASN A 125 -14.19 -6.05 9.60
CA ASN A 125 -13.22 -6.66 8.71
C ASN A 125 -13.20 -5.93 7.37
N ALA A 126 -12.00 -5.72 6.83
CA ALA A 126 -11.79 -5.18 5.51
C ALA A 126 -10.74 -6.04 4.79
N VAL A 127 -11.15 -6.66 3.68
CA VAL A 127 -10.27 -7.39 2.78
C VAL A 127 -10.07 -6.56 1.53
N GLN A 128 -8.81 -6.27 1.23
CA GLN A 128 -8.38 -5.55 0.05
C GLN A 128 -7.56 -6.48 -0.86
N VAL A 129 -7.88 -6.44 -2.14
CA VAL A 129 -7.09 -7.07 -3.20
C VAL A 129 -6.77 -6.02 -4.24
N MET A 130 -5.49 -5.79 -4.48
CA MET A 130 -4.98 -4.90 -5.52
C MET A 130 -4.18 -5.73 -6.52
N THR A 131 -4.66 -5.74 -7.76
CA THR A 131 -3.91 -6.23 -8.90
C THR A 131 -3.42 -5.05 -9.72
N GLN A 132 -2.70 -5.32 -10.80
CA GLN A 132 -2.27 -4.30 -11.75
C GLN A 132 -3.43 -3.48 -12.35
N SER A 133 -4.62 -4.08 -12.51
CA SER A 133 -5.75 -3.46 -13.21
C SER A 133 -6.92 -3.07 -12.30
N LYS A 134 -6.97 -3.59 -11.07
CA LYS A 134 -8.16 -3.45 -10.22
C LYS A 134 -7.78 -3.37 -8.74
N LEU A 135 -8.47 -2.49 -8.03
CA LEU A 135 -8.55 -2.46 -6.58
C LEU A 135 -9.95 -2.92 -6.17
N THR A 136 -10.02 -3.92 -5.29
CA THR A 136 -11.25 -4.40 -4.66
C THR A 136 -11.09 -4.28 -3.15
N ILE A 137 -12.08 -3.69 -2.49
CA ILE A 137 -12.13 -3.59 -1.03
C ILE A 137 -13.50 -4.08 -0.57
N THR A 138 -13.54 -5.15 0.20
CA THR A 138 -14.77 -5.65 0.83
C THR A 138 -14.71 -5.36 2.32
N ALA A 139 -15.63 -4.53 2.78
CA ALA A 139 -15.76 -4.16 4.19
C ALA A 139 -17.01 -4.80 4.79
N LYS A 140 -16.88 -5.40 5.97
CA LYS A 140 -17.92 -6.11 6.70
C LYS A 140 -17.92 -5.69 8.17
N ILE A 141 -19.09 -5.42 8.71
CA ILE A 141 -19.29 -5.16 10.14
C ILE A 141 -20.30 -6.17 10.67
N THR A 142 -19.89 -6.88 11.71
CA THR A 142 -20.75 -7.81 12.43
C THR A 142 -20.92 -7.35 13.88
N VAL A 143 -22.12 -7.55 14.42
CA VAL A 143 -22.48 -7.24 15.81
C VAL A 143 -23.11 -8.48 16.41
N ASN A 144 -22.52 -9.02 17.47
CA ASN A 144 -22.91 -10.29 18.09
C ASN A 144 -23.05 -11.44 17.06
N GLY A 145 -22.14 -11.46 16.07
CA GLY A 145 -22.14 -12.45 14.98
C GLY A 145 -23.10 -12.16 13.83
N GLU A 146 -24.01 -11.19 13.94
CA GLU A 146 -24.92 -10.79 12.87
C GLU A 146 -24.27 -9.74 11.96
N THR A 147 -24.36 -9.92 10.64
CA THR A 147 -23.82 -8.93 9.69
C THR A 147 -24.78 -7.75 9.56
N ILE A 148 -24.36 -6.57 10.04
CA ILE A 148 -25.16 -5.35 9.97
C ILE A 148 -24.79 -4.46 8.77
N PHE A 149 -23.60 -4.68 8.22
CA PHE A 149 -23.11 -3.97 7.05
C PHE A 149 -22.14 -4.85 6.28
N GLU A 150 -22.30 -4.88 4.96
CA GLU A 150 -21.35 -5.47 4.04
C GLU A 150 -21.38 -4.69 2.74
N LYS A 151 -20.20 -4.28 2.26
CA LYS A 151 -20.08 -3.55 1.01
C LYS A 151 -18.75 -3.81 0.34
N THR A 152 -18.81 -4.03 -0.97
CA THR A 152 -17.65 -4.10 -1.85
C THR A 152 -17.51 -2.81 -2.63
N PHE A 153 -16.29 -2.28 -2.66
CA PHE A 153 -15.87 -1.14 -3.46
C PHE A 153 -14.88 -1.64 -4.49
N GLU A 154 -15.07 -1.21 -5.73
CA GLU A 154 -14.20 -1.60 -6.83
C GLU A 154 -13.77 -0.37 -7.61
N LYS A 155 -12.49 -0.36 -8.01
CA LYS A 155 -11.94 0.66 -8.88
C LYS A 155 -11.01 0.01 -9.89
N GLU A 156 -11.33 0.20 -11.17
CA GLU A 156 -10.42 -0.16 -12.25
C GLU A 156 -9.35 0.93 -12.43
N HIS A 157 -8.15 0.50 -12.79
CA HIS A 157 -7.02 1.34 -13.11
C HIS A 157 -6.51 0.97 -14.51
N ARG A 158 -6.40 1.97 -15.40
CA ARG A 158 -5.75 1.75 -16.69
C ARG A 158 -4.24 1.78 -16.49
N ILE A 159 -3.59 0.69 -16.88
CA ILE A 159 -2.14 0.65 -16.97
C ILE A 159 -1.78 1.18 -18.35
N ASN A 160 -1.35 2.44 -18.42
CA ASN A 160 -0.64 2.91 -19.60
C ASN A 160 0.80 2.40 -19.48
N TYR A 161 1.05 1.16 -19.91
CA TYR A 161 2.42 0.81 -20.27
C TYR A 161 2.77 1.62 -21.53
N PRO A 162 3.83 2.45 -21.53
CA PRO A 162 4.40 2.87 -22.80
C PRO A 162 4.79 1.59 -23.55
N PRO A 163 4.55 1.51 -24.87
CA PRO A 163 5.08 0.39 -25.65
C PRO A 163 6.59 0.35 -25.44
N GLY A 164 7.10 -0.83 -25.07
CA GLY A 164 8.54 -1.01 -24.80
C GLY A 164 9.38 -0.61 -26.01
N ASP A 165 10.50 0.05 -25.73
CA ASP A 165 11.63 0.23 -26.64
C ASP A 165 12.42 -1.09 -26.80
#